data_AF-A0A956Q513-F1
#
_entry.id   AF-A0A956Q513-F1
#
_cell.length_a   1.000
_cell.length_b   1.000
_cell.length_c   1.000
_cell.angle_alpha   90.00
_cell.angle_beta   90.00
_cell.angle_gamma   90.00
#
_symmetry.space_group_name_H-M   'P 1'
#
loop_
_entity.id
_entity.type
_entity.pdbx_description
1 polymer ?
#
loop_
_entity_poly.entity_id
_entity_poly.type
_entity_poly.pdbx_seq_one_letter_code
_entity_poly.pdbx_strand_id
1 'polypeptide(L)'
;HEGMLLEYSGKPLGLMFWSAWTKQFLILSLLANILFPFHMATSANIAALALALLAFIGKLIAVGLIIVIVETAIAKMRLFRVKEVLGASLILAVLALIFSVEQSGGLPK
;
A
#
# COMPACT_ATOMS: atom_id res chain seq x y z
N HIS A 1 19.28 14.92 11.75
CA HIS A 1 19.18 13.57 11.17
C HIS A 1 18.91 13.54 9.66
N GLU A 2 18.94 14.68 8.96
CA GLU A 2 18.95 14.72 7.48
C GLU A 2 20.38 14.54 6.90
N GLY A 3 21.41 14.48 7.76
CA GLY A 3 22.82 14.34 7.38
C GLY A 3 23.11 13.13 6.49
N MET A 4 22.47 11.98 6.75
CA MET A 4 22.70 10.75 5.98
C MET A 4 22.33 10.89 4.49
N LEU A 5 21.41 11.78 4.14
CA LEU A 5 21.03 12.06 2.74
C LEU A 5 21.84 13.22 2.16
N LEU A 6 22.27 14.16 3.00
CA LEU A 6 23.09 15.32 2.61
C LEU A 6 24.57 14.96 2.37
N GLU A 7 25.03 13.82 2.87
CA GLU A 7 26.36 13.25 2.58
C GLU A 7 26.48 12.76 1.12
N TYR A 8 25.36 12.46 0.47
CA TYR A 8 25.33 12.01 -0.92
C TYR A 8 24.90 13.14 -1.85
N SER A 9 25.59 13.27 -2.98
CA SER A 9 25.25 14.23 -4.03
C SER A 9 25.20 13.56 -5.41
N GLY A 10 24.39 14.10 -6.32
CA GLY A 10 24.31 13.63 -7.71
C GLY A 10 23.71 12.22 -7.87
N LYS A 11 24.44 11.32 -8.54
CA LYS A 11 23.97 9.98 -8.94
C LYS A 11 23.51 9.09 -7.76
N PRO A 12 24.29 8.89 -6.69
CA PRO A 12 23.87 8.04 -5.57
C PRO A 12 22.61 8.56 -4.86
N LEU A 13 22.48 9.89 -4.74
CA LEU A 13 21.28 10.52 -4.19
C LEU A 13 20.03 10.22 -5.05
N GLY A 14 20.18 10.28 -6.37
CA GLY A 14 19.11 9.92 -7.31
C GLY A 14 18.66 8.47 -7.17
N LEU A 15 19.60 7.52 -6.97
CA LEU A 15 19.27 6.11 -6.74
C LEU A 15 18.51 5.89 -5.43
N MET A 16 18.82 6.66 -4.38
CA MET A 16 18.08 6.60 -3.11
C MET A 16 16.63 7.06 -3.28
N PHE A 17 16.39 8.18 -3.96
CA PHE A 17 15.03 8.64 -4.25
C PHE A 17 14.28 7.67 -5.15
N TRP A 18 14.94 7.13 -6.17
CA TRP A 18 14.35 6.15 -7.07
C TRP A 18 13.93 4.90 -6.32
N SER A 19 14.81 4.35 -5.46
CA SER A 19 14.49 3.21 -4.59
C SER A 19 13.30 3.50 -3.66
N ALA A 20 13.25 4.69 -3.05
CA ALA A 20 12.14 5.10 -2.19
C ALA A 20 10.81 5.16 -2.96
N TRP A 21 10.80 5.75 -4.16
CA TRP A 21 9.61 5.80 -5.02
C TRP A 21 9.19 4.43 -5.52
N THR A 22 10.14 3.58 -5.93
CA THR A 22 9.85 2.21 -6.35
C THR A 22 9.24 1.40 -5.21
N LYS A 23 9.79 1.49 -4.00
CA LYS A 23 9.22 0.83 -2.81
C LYS A 23 7.79 1.31 -2.55
N GLN A 24 7.54 2.62 -2.58
CA GLN A 24 6.21 3.16 -2.38
C GLN A 24 5.23 2.70 -3.46
N PHE A 25 5.63 2.74 -4.73
CA PHE A 25 4.84 2.28 -5.85
C PHE A 25 4.46 0.80 -5.72
N LEU A 26 5.41 -0.06 -5.34
CA LEU A 26 5.18 -1.49 -5.14
C LEU A 26 4.18 -1.76 -4.01
N ILE A 27 4.35 -1.11 -2.85
CA ILE A 27 3.46 -1.28 -1.70
C ILE A 27 2.04 -0.81 -2.05
N LEU A 28 1.89 0.34 -2.72
CA LEU A 28 0.59 0.85 -3.16
C LEU A 28 -0.06 -0.06 -4.20
N SER A 29 0.72 -0.58 -5.15
CA SER A 29 0.23 -1.52 -6.17
C SER A 29 -0.29 -2.81 -5.55
N LEU A 30 0.44 -3.35 -4.58
CA LEU A 30 0.02 -4.55 -3.85
C LEU A 30 -1.26 -4.27 -3.04
N LEU A 31 -1.27 -3.18 -2.27
CA LEU A 31 -2.42 -2.80 -1.45
C LEU A 31 -3.68 -2.57 -2.30
N ALA A 32 -3.55 -1.86 -3.41
CA ALA A 32 -4.65 -1.60 -4.33
C ALA A 32 -5.24 -2.90 -4.93
N ASN A 33 -4.41 -3.88 -5.28
CA ASN A 33 -4.90 -5.15 -5.83
C ASN A 33 -5.49 -6.08 -4.77
N ILE A 34 -4.96 -6.08 -3.54
CA ILE A 34 -5.50 -6.89 -2.44
C ILE A 34 -6.86 -6.36 -1.96
N LEU A 35 -6.99 -5.04 -1.77
CA LEU A 35 -8.24 -4.44 -1.30
C LEU A 35 -9.32 -4.43 -2.38
N PHE A 36 -8.92 -4.29 -3.63
CA PHE A 36 -9.83 -4.05 -4.75
C PHE A 36 -9.48 -4.95 -5.94
N PRO A 37 -9.77 -6.27 -5.87
CA PRO A 37 -9.42 -7.24 -6.91
C PRO A 37 -10.31 -7.17 -8.16
N PHE A 38 -11.03 -6.06 -8.37
CA PHE A 38 -11.93 -5.87 -9.52
C PHE A 38 -11.21 -5.37 -10.77
N HIS A 39 -11.77 -5.62 -11.96
CA HIS A 39 -11.30 -5.12 -13.27
C HIS A 39 -9.96 -5.69 -13.77
N MET A 40 -9.74 -7.00 -13.57
CA MET A 40 -8.66 -7.72 -14.27
C MET A 40 -9.08 -8.02 -15.72
N ALA A 41 -8.18 -7.81 -16.68
CA ALA A 41 -8.47 -8.11 -18.09
C ALA A 41 -8.67 -9.63 -18.26
N THR A 42 -9.89 -10.04 -18.61
CA THR A 42 -10.25 -11.45 -18.83
C THR A 42 -10.00 -11.92 -20.26
N SER A 43 -9.70 -10.99 -21.19
CA SER A 43 -9.38 -11.29 -22.59
C SER A 43 -8.20 -10.45 -23.05
N ALA A 44 -7.41 -10.97 -24.00
CA ALA A 44 -6.25 -10.30 -24.59
C ALA A 44 -6.63 -9.21 -25.62
N ASN A 45 -7.86 -8.68 -25.55
CA ASN A 45 -8.29 -7.57 -26.41
C ASN A 45 -7.63 -6.27 -25.96
N ILE A 46 -7.11 -5.48 -26.91
CA ILE A 46 -6.46 -4.17 -26.66
C ILE A 46 -7.38 -3.25 -25.84
N ALA A 47 -8.68 -3.23 -26.14
CA ALA A 47 -9.64 -2.40 -25.39
C ALA A 47 -9.78 -2.86 -23.92
N ALA A 48 -9.77 -4.17 -23.68
CA ALA A 48 -9.83 -4.73 -22.33
C ALA A 48 -8.55 -4.41 -21.54
N LEU A 49 -7.39 -4.45 -22.19
CA LEU A 49 -6.11 -4.10 -21.57
C LEU A 49 -6.05 -2.61 -21.22
N ALA A 50 -6.51 -1.73 -22.12
CA ALA A 50 -6.55 -0.29 -21.88
C ALA A 50 -7.47 0.06 -20.69
N LEU A 51 -8.64 -0.56 -20.60
CA LEU A 51 -9.56 -0.36 -19.47
C LEU A 51 -8.97 -0.88 -18.15
N ALA A 52 -8.32 -2.05 -18.16
CA ALA A 52 -7.65 -2.59 -16.98
C ALA A 52 -6.51 -1.67 -16.50
N LEU A 53 -5.73 -1.10 -17.43
CA LEU A 53 -4.67 -0.15 -17.10
C LEU A 53 -5.23 1.15 -16.49
N LEU A 54 -6.29 1.71 -17.08
CA LEU A 54 -6.96 2.90 -16.55
C LEU A 54 -7.54 2.65 -15.15
N ALA A 55 -8.19 1.50 -14.96
CA ALA A 55 -8.72 1.10 -13.66
C ALA A 55 -7.58 0.94 -12.63
N PHE A 56 -6.45 0.35 -13.02
CA PHE A 56 -5.28 0.21 -12.15
C PHE A 56 -4.69 1.56 -11.73
N ILE A 57 -4.48 2.48 -12.68
CA ILE A 57 -3.99 3.83 -12.40
C ILE A 57 -4.99 4.58 -11.48
N GLY A 58 -6.29 4.47 -11.74
CA GLY A 58 -7.33 5.06 -10.91
C GLY A 58 -7.26 4.60 -9.46
N LYS A 59 -7.07 3.28 -9.22
CA LYS A 59 -6.89 2.74 -7.86
C LYS A 59 -5.62 3.27 -7.21
N LEU A 60 -4.50 3.33 -7.93
CA LEU A 60 -3.25 3.86 -7.39
C LEU A 60 -3.39 5.33 -6.94
N ILE A 61 -4.07 6.15 -7.73
CA ILE A 61 -4.36 7.55 -7.36
C ILE A 61 -5.24 7.60 -6.12
N ALA A 62 -6.32 6.82 -6.07
CA ALA A 62 -7.23 6.81 -4.93
C ALA A 62 -6.53 6.40 -3.62
N VAL A 63 -5.78 5.29 -3.63
CA VAL A 63 -5.02 4.83 -2.46
C VAL A 63 -3.91 5.83 -2.11
N GLY A 64 -3.21 6.37 -3.12
CA GLY A 64 -2.18 7.39 -2.94
C GLY A 64 -2.72 8.64 -2.23
N LEU A 65 -3.90 9.14 -2.62
CA LEU A 65 -4.54 10.29 -1.98
C LEU A 65 -4.86 10.03 -0.51
N ILE A 66 -5.39 8.85 -0.19
CA ILE A 66 -5.67 8.45 1.20
C ILE A 66 -4.37 8.48 2.02
N ILE A 67 -3.28 7.92 1.48
CA ILE A 67 -1.99 7.90 2.14
C ILE A 67 -1.45 9.32 2.35
N VAL A 68 -1.53 10.19 1.34
CA VAL A 68 -1.09 11.60 1.46
C VAL A 68 -1.85 12.32 2.58
N ILE A 69 -3.17 12.12 2.70
CA ILE A 69 -3.97 12.70 3.77
C ILE A 69 -3.51 12.18 5.14
N VAL A 70 -3.34 10.87 5.29
CA VAL A 70 -2.92 10.23 6.54
C VAL A 70 -1.52 10.70 6.97
N GLU A 71 -0.57 10.71 6.04
CA GLU A 71 0.81 11.14 6.31
C GLU A 71 0.85 12.62 6.71
N THR A 72 0.08 13.47 6.04
CA THR A 72 0.01 14.90 6.35
C THR A 72 -0.64 15.15 7.71
N ALA A 73 -1.69 14.42 8.05
CA ALA A 73 -2.43 14.57 9.31
C ALA A 73 -1.63 14.07 10.53
N ILE A 74 -0.82 13.01 10.39
CA ILE A 74 -0.15 12.32 11.50
C ILE A 74 1.36 12.62 11.57
N ALA A 75 1.90 13.45 10.66
CA ALA A 75 3.33 13.72 10.49
C ALA A 75 4.10 13.97 11.79
N LYS A 76 3.56 14.76 12.72
CA LYS A 76 4.24 15.12 13.99
C LYS A 76 4.34 13.98 15.00
N MET A 77 3.49 12.97 14.92
CA MET A 77 3.30 11.98 15.98
C MET A 77 3.98 10.64 15.68
N ARG A 78 4.61 10.53 14.50
CA ARG A 78 5.14 9.29 13.92
C ARG A 78 6.22 8.63 14.76
N LEU A 79 7.09 9.38 15.42
CA LEU A 79 8.24 8.82 16.13
C LEU A 79 7.87 8.15 17.47
N PHE A 80 6.82 8.64 18.14
CA PHE A 80 6.43 8.16 19.47
C PHE A 80 5.25 7.17 19.43
N ARG A 81 4.28 7.35 18.52
CA ARG A 81 3.08 6.49 18.44
C ARG A 81 3.20 5.31 17.46
N VAL A 82 4.29 5.20 16.71
CA VAL A 82 4.47 4.10 15.73
C VAL A 82 4.33 2.73 16.39
N LYS A 83 4.92 2.55 17.57
CA LYS A 83 4.88 1.26 18.29
C LYS A 83 3.46 0.89 18.70
N GLU A 84 2.70 1.87 19.17
CA GLU A 84 1.32 1.70 19.62
C GLU A 84 0.38 1.37 18.45
N VAL A 85 0.50 2.09 17.33
CA VAL A 85 -0.30 1.82 16.12
C VAL A 85 0.01 0.45 15.52
N LEU A 86 1.29 0.04 15.51
CA LEU A 86 1.70 -1.29 15.04
C LEU A 86 1.20 -2.41 15.95
N GLY A 87 1.22 -2.20 17.28
CA GLY A 87 0.64 -3.16 18.22
C GLY A 87 -0.87 -3.33 18.03
N ALA A 88 -1.59 -2.21 17.92
CA ALA A 88 -3.03 -2.23 17.69
C ALA A 88 -3.41 -2.89 16.35
N SER A 89 -2.69 -2.58 15.25
CA SER A 89 -2.96 -3.19 13.95
C SER A 89 -2.69 -4.70 13.93
N LEU A 90 -1.64 -5.16 14.64
CA LEU A 90 -1.35 -6.58 14.76
C LEU A 90 -2.46 -7.32 15.52
N ILE A 91 -2.94 -6.77 16.64
CA ILE A 91 -4.04 -7.35 17.42
C ILE A 91 -5.31 -7.43 16.55
N LEU A 92 -5.64 -6.37 15.82
CA LEU A 92 -6.77 -6.36 14.90
C LEU A 92 -6.63 -7.39 13.77
N ALA A 93 -5.44 -7.55 13.20
CA ALA A 93 -5.17 -8.55 12.17
C ALA A 93 -5.34 -9.98 12.70
N VAL A 94 -4.85 -10.28 13.91
CA VAL A 94 -5.03 -11.58 14.56
C VAL A 94 -6.51 -11.84 14.87
N LEU A 95 -7.24 -10.84 15.38
CA LEU A 95 -8.68 -10.96 15.62
C LEU A 95 -9.45 -11.24 14.32
N ALA A 96 -9.17 -10.50 13.25
CA ALA A 96 -9.78 -10.72 11.94
C ALA A 96 -9.49 -12.13 11.41
N LEU A 97 -8.27 -12.65 11.62
CA LEU A 97 -7.90 -14.02 11.26
C LEU A 97 -8.74 -15.06 12.04
N ILE A 98 -8.88 -14.89 13.35
CA ILE A 98 -9.68 -15.81 14.18
C ILE A 98 -11.14 -15.82 13.70
N PHE A 99 -11.75 -14.64 13.51
CA PHE A 99 -13.12 -14.55 13.00
C PHE A 99 -13.29 -15.19 11.61
N SER A 100 -12.32 -15.01 10.72
CA SER A 100 -12.33 -15.60 9.38
C SER A 100 -12.27 -17.14 9.43
N VAL A 101 -11.44 -17.70 10.32
CA VAL A 101 -11.34 -19.15 10.52
C VAL A 101 -12.65 -19.73 11.08
N GLU A 102 -13.26 -19.08 12.07
CA GLU A 102 -14.54 -19.51 12.64
C GLU A 102 -15.65 -19.50 11.58
N GLN A 103 -15.72 -18.45 10.74
CA GLN A 103 -16.69 -18.37 9.66
C GLN A 103 -16.49 -19.48 8.61
N SER A 104 -15.25 -19.93 8.42
CA SER A 104 -14.91 -21.03 7.51
C SER A 104 -15.23 -22.42 8.10
N GLY A 105 -15.37 -22.54 9.42
CA GLY A 105 -15.74 -23.77 10.12
C GLY A 105 -17.25 -24.07 10.14
N GLY A 106 -18.10 -23.11 9.77
CA GLY A 106 -19.56 -23.20 9.85
C GLY A 106 -20.30 -23.67 8.57
N LEU A 107 -19.60 -24.06 7.51
CA LEU A 107 -20.20 -24.54 6.26
C LEU A 107 -20.19 -26.09 6.22
N PRO A 108 -21.34 -26.78 6.05
CA PRO A 108 -21.31 -28.15 5.56
C PRO A 108 -20.70 -28.13 4.14
N LYS A 109 -19.73 -29.01 3.92
CA LYS A 109 -19.03 -29.19 2.64
C LYS A 109 -19.98 -29.41 1.47
#